data_AF-A0A8T3XEY2-F1
#
_entry.id   AF-A0A8T3XEY2-F1
#
_cell.length_a   1.000
_cell.length_b   1.000
_cell.length_c   1.000
_cell.angle_alpha   90.00
_cell.angle_beta   90.00
_cell.angle_gamma   90.00
#
_symmetry.space_group_name_H-M   'P 1'
#
loop_
_entity.id
_entity.type
_entity.pdbx_description
1 polymer ?
#
loop_
_entity_poly.entity_id
_entity_poly.type
_entity_poly.pdbx_seq_one_letter_code
_entity_poly.pdbx_strand_id
1 'polypeptide(L)'
;MRHMKIVLSVIMLLLLAKAVFSAAISGTIYDYSLEKAKDVKVEVNTEPKQVYISKNSSYAFNVPTGKYSIEAKQYIGSLLKAFASENISIKDDGSYVLDLVLFPIINESEISETIEIEPFFQSMQDYIKLIFALSGIIFVISLILYFRNKPLKNKKHELEDNDLKQVVNVIEKEGGRTTQKHIRKEIPLSEAKISLMIAELEHKGIIEKIKKGRGNILVLKKK
;
A
#
# COMPACT_ATOMS: atom_id res chain seq x y z
N MET A 1 -40.98 34.23 -57.91
CA MET A 1 -40.93 33.65 -56.54
C MET A 1 -40.56 32.17 -56.47
N ARG A 2 -41.05 31.28 -57.37
CA ARG A 2 -40.76 29.83 -57.31
C ARG A 2 -39.27 29.49 -57.49
N HIS A 3 -38.59 30.11 -58.45
CA HIS A 3 -37.16 29.91 -58.67
C HIS A 3 -36.29 30.38 -57.49
N MET A 4 -36.68 31.46 -56.82
CA MET A 4 -35.96 32.01 -55.66
C MET A 4 -35.98 31.06 -54.46
N LYS A 5 -37.09 30.34 -54.24
CA LYS A 5 -37.18 29.32 -53.19
C LYS A 5 -36.31 28.10 -53.49
N ILE A 6 -36.25 27.67 -54.75
CA ILE A 6 -35.40 26.53 -55.16
C ILE A 6 -33.92 26.87 -54.98
N VAL A 7 -33.50 28.07 -55.41
CA VAL A 7 -32.13 28.54 -55.22
C VAL A 7 -31.78 28.60 -53.73
N LEU A 8 -32.69 29.10 -52.90
CA LEU A 8 -32.50 29.15 -51.45
C LEU A 8 -32.40 27.74 -50.82
N SER A 9 -33.21 26.79 -51.28
CA SER A 9 -33.15 25.39 -50.82
C SER A 9 -31.85 24.69 -51.24
N VAL A 10 -31.33 24.98 -52.45
CA VAL A 10 -30.04 24.44 -52.91
C VAL A 10 -28.88 25.03 -52.12
N ILE A 11 -28.89 26.34 -51.84
CA ILE A 11 -27.88 26.99 -50.99
C ILE A 11 -27.93 26.42 -49.57
N MET A 12 -29.14 26.21 -49.02
CA MET A 12 -29.32 25.61 -47.70
C MET A 12 -28.78 24.18 -47.68
N LEU A 13 -29.02 23.36 -48.71
CA LEU A 13 -28.47 22.00 -48.82
C LEU A 13 -26.93 22.00 -48.88
N LEU A 14 -26.33 22.95 -49.62
CA LEU A 14 -24.87 23.11 -49.70
C LEU A 14 -24.24 23.49 -48.34
N LEU A 15 -24.93 24.29 -47.52
CA LEU A 15 -24.47 24.64 -46.17
C LEU A 15 -24.49 23.46 -45.18
N LEU A 16 -25.21 22.38 -45.48
CA LEU A 16 -25.23 21.17 -44.65
C LEU A 16 -24.14 20.16 -45.02
N ALA A 17 -23.40 20.36 -46.12
CA ALA A 17 -22.29 19.48 -46.49
C ALA A 17 -21.10 19.71 -45.56
N LYS A 18 -20.80 18.75 -44.68
CA LYS A 18 -19.54 18.75 -43.92
C LYS A 18 -18.40 18.41 -44.88
N ALA A 19 -17.41 19.31 -45.02
CA ALA A 19 -16.15 18.96 -45.65
C ALA A 19 -15.44 17.93 -44.77
N VAL A 20 -15.18 16.74 -45.33
CA VAL A 20 -14.32 15.74 -44.69
C VAL A 20 -12.93 15.92 -45.25
N PHE A 21 -12.07 16.48 -44.42
CA PHE A 21 -10.65 16.67 -44.67
C PHE A 21 -9.92 15.36 -44.37
N SER A 22 -8.96 14.99 -45.22
CA SER A 22 -8.21 13.74 -45.13
C SER A 22 -6.75 13.97 -45.46
N ALA A 23 -5.89 13.53 -44.55
CA ALA A 23 -4.46 13.48 -44.75
C ALA A 23 -4.03 12.16 -45.39
N ALA A 24 -3.00 12.24 -46.23
CA ALA A 24 -2.33 11.07 -46.80
C ALA A 24 -1.14 10.69 -45.91
N ILE A 25 -1.19 9.51 -45.30
CA ILE A 25 -0.06 8.92 -44.59
C ILE A 25 0.61 7.94 -45.53
N SER A 26 1.92 8.06 -45.72
CA SER A 26 2.68 7.13 -46.55
C SER A 26 4.07 6.88 -45.98
N GLY A 27 4.71 5.80 -46.38
CA GLY A 27 6.07 5.51 -45.93
C GLY A 27 6.62 4.20 -46.47
N THR A 28 7.87 3.95 -46.12
CA THR A 28 8.61 2.74 -46.46
C THR A 28 8.73 1.85 -45.21
N ILE A 29 8.64 0.56 -45.43
CA ILE A 29 8.71 -0.48 -44.41
C ILE A 29 10.08 -1.12 -44.51
N TYR A 30 10.77 -1.16 -43.38
CA TYR A 30 12.08 -1.75 -43.23
C TYR A 30 12.05 -2.89 -42.22
N ASP A 31 13.01 -3.81 -42.31
CA ASP A 31 13.30 -4.74 -41.22
C ASP A 31 14.26 -4.11 -40.19
N TYR A 32 14.59 -4.86 -39.15
CA TYR A 32 15.52 -4.44 -38.09
C TYR A 32 16.94 -4.12 -38.59
N SER A 33 17.31 -4.58 -39.79
CA SER A 33 18.59 -4.27 -40.46
C SER A 33 18.50 -3.06 -41.39
N LEU A 34 17.36 -2.36 -41.39
CA LEU A 34 17.05 -1.22 -42.26
C LEU A 34 17.02 -1.59 -43.75
N GLU A 35 16.81 -2.86 -44.08
CA GLU A 35 16.53 -3.30 -45.45
C GLU A 35 15.03 -3.26 -45.75
N LYS A 36 14.67 -3.02 -47.02
CA LYS A 36 13.27 -2.90 -47.43
C LYS A 36 12.52 -4.22 -47.23
N ALA A 37 11.50 -4.20 -46.37
CA ALA A 37 10.71 -5.38 -46.03
C ALA A 37 9.53 -5.57 -47.00
N LYS A 38 9.36 -6.79 -47.52
CA LYS A 38 8.27 -7.15 -48.45
C LYS A 38 7.20 -8.01 -47.78
N ASP A 39 6.04 -8.12 -48.42
CA ASP A 39 4.92 -8.95 -47.97
C ASP A 39 4.45 -8.61 -46.55
N VAL A 40 4.23 -7.31 -46.32
CA VAL A 40 3.85 -6.78 -45.01
C VAL A 40 2.39 -6.35 -45.03
N LYS A 41 1.62 -6.81 -44.05
CA LYS A 41 0.26 -6.35 -43.78
C LYS A 41 0.33 -5.12 -42.91
N VAL A 42 -0.13 -3.98 -43.42
CA VAL A 42 -0.23 -2.72 -42.66
C VAL A 42 -1.70 -2.45 -42.36
N GLU A 43 -2.03 -2.12 -41.13
CA GLU A 43 -3.39 -1.82 -40.67
C GLU A 43 -3.42 -0.48 -39.96
N VAL A 44 -4.45 0.32 -40.20
CA VAL A 44 -4.75 1.53 -39.44
C VAL A 44 -6.13 1.43 -38.83
N ASN A 45 -6.25 1.80 -37.56
CA ASN A 45 -7.49 1.73 -36.78
C ASN A 45 -8.48 2.88 -37.07
N THR A 46 -8.66 3.24 -38.34
CA THR A 46 -9.74 4.14 -38.77
C THR A 46 -11.11 3.49 -38.60
N GLU A 47 -12.17 4.28 -38.76
CA GLU A 47 -13.55 3.79 -38.84
C GLU A 47 -14.13 4.10 -40.24
N PRO A 48 -14.34 3.10 -41.12
CA PRO A 48 -14.03 1.68 -40.93
C PRO A 48 -12.51 1.39 -40.94
N LYS A 49 -12.14 0.23 -40.39
CA LYS A 49 -10.74 -0.22 -40.34
C LYS A 49 -10.18 -0.36 -41.76
N GLN A 50 -8.99 0.19 -41.99
CA GLN A 50 -8.30 0.08 -43.27
C GLN A 50 -7.09 -0.86 -43.16
N VAL A 51 -6.85 -1.63 -44.22
CA VAL A 51 -5.75 -2.60 -44.31
C VAL A 51 -5.12 -2.50 -45.69
N TYR A 52 -3.80 -2.55 -45.75
CA TYR A 52 -3.00 -2.52 -46.96
C TYR A 52 -1.98 -3.66 -46.96
N ILE A 53 -1.85 -4.38 -48.09
CA ILE A 53 -0.84 -5.43 -48.24
C ILE A 53 0.31 -4.88 -49.08
N SER A 54 1.40 -4.53 -48.41
CA SER A 54 2.60 -3.99 -49.05
C SER A 54 3.46 -5.09 -49.65
N LYS A 55 3.47 -5.17 -50.98
CA LYS A 55 4.35 -6.06 -51.74
C LYS A 55 5.72 -5.45 -52.03
N ASN A 56 5.76 -4.12 -52.15
CA ASN A 56 6.95 -3.35 -52.57
C ASN A 56 7.52 -2.47 -51.46
N SER A 57 7.30 -2.84 -50.20
CA SER A 57 7.84 -2.13 -49.03
C SER A 57 7.32 -0.71 -48.83
N SER A 58 6.32 -0.26 -49.57
CA SER A 58 5.68 1.04 -49.38
C SER A 58 4.22 0.86 -48.97
N TYR A 59 3.67 1.81 -48.23
CA TYR A 59 2.23 1.84 -47.93
C TYR A 59 1.69 3.27 -48.02
N ALA A 60 0.37 3.39 -48.20
CA ALA A 60 -0.33 4.66 -48.15
C ALA A 60 -1.76 4.49 -47.65
N PHE A 61 -2.22 5.42 -46.80
CA PHE A 61 -3.59 5.50 -46.30
C PHE A 61 -4.09 6.94 -46.36
N ASN A 62 -5.39 7.10 -46.61
CA ASN A 62 -6.08 8.37 -46.43
C ASN A 62 -6.88 8.27 -45.13
N VAL A 63 -6.58 9.14 -44.17
CA VAL A 63 -7.25 9.18 -42.88
C VAL A 63 -7.73 10.60 -42.58
N PRO A 64 -8.89 10.78 -41.91
CA PRO A 64 -9.30 12.10 -41.46
C PRO A 64 -8.41 12.60 -40.32
N THR A 65 -8.58 13.85 -39.90
CA THR A 65 -7.90 14.38 -38.71
C THR A 65 -8.28 13.57 -37.47
N GLY A 66 -7.30 13.13 -36.70
CA GLY A 66 -7.52 12.20 -35.59
C GLY A 66 -6.23 11.59 -35.06
N LYS A 67 -6.38 10.67 -34.11
CA LYS A 67 -5.27 9.88 -33.56
C LYS A 67 -5.46 8.43 -33.96
N TYR A 68 -4.41 7.82 -34.48
CA TYR A 68 -4.45 6.46 -35.01
C TYR A 68 -3.24 5.65 -34.55
N SER A 69 -3.41 4.34 -34.53
CA SER A 69 -2.34 3.36 -34.42
C SER A 69 -2.19 2.68 -35.77
N ILE A 70 -0.95 2.61 -36.27
CA ILE A 70 -0.57 1.90 -37.48
C ILE A 70 0.24 0.69 -37.08
N GLU A 71 -0.27 -0.49 -37.43
CA GLU A 71 0.38 -1.76 -37.16
C GLU A 71 0.89 -2.38 -38.46
N ALA A 72 2.14 -2.81 -38.49
CA ALA A 72 2.70 -3.57 -39.60
C ALA A 72 3.11 -4.96 -39.13
N LYS A 73 2.71 -5.99 -39.88
CA LYS A 73 2.91 -7.40 -39.55
C LYS A 73 3.44 -8.14 -40.76
N GLN A 74 4.60 -8.77 -40.62
CA GLN A 74 5.20 -9.62 -41.65
C GLN A 74 5.06 -11.08 -41.23
N TYR A 75 4.60 -11.91 -42.16
CA TYR A 75 4.33 -13.33 -41.92
C TYR A 75 5.25 -14.22 -42.76
N ILE A 76 5.64 -15.36 -42.22
CA ILE A 76 6.18 -16.50 -42.98
C ILE A 76 5.14 -17.62 -42.87
N GLY A 77 4.38 -17.83 -43.95
CA GLY A 77 3.23 -18.74 -43.90
C GLY A 77 2.18 -18.24 -42.91
N SER A 78 1.87 -19.04 -41.89
CA SER A 78 0.94 -18.70 -40.81
C SER A 78 1.61 -18.06 -39.59
N LEU A 79 2.95 -18.01 -39.54
CA LEU A 79 3.70 -17.52 -38.38
C LEU A 79 4.02 -16.04 -38.54
N LEU A 80 3.79 -15.26 -37.47
CA LEU A 80 4.18 -13.86 -37.42
C LEU A 80 5.69 -13.79 -37.22
N LYS A 81 6.41 -13.24 -38.20
CA LYS A 81 7.88 -13.15 -38.22
C LYS A 81 8.36 -11.89 -37.52
N ALA A 82 7.75 -10.76 -37.85
CA ALA A 82 8.16 -9.45 -37.38
C ALA A 82 6.97 -8.50 -37.32
N PHE A 83 7.03 -7.51 -36.43
CA PHE A 83 5.96 -6.54 -36.24
C PHE A 83 6.49 -5.13 -35.92
N ALA A 84 5.67 -4.12 -36.19
CA ALA A 84 5.82 -2.75 -35.72
C ALA A 84 4.46 -2.17 -35.35
N SER A 85 4.42 -1.23 -34.41
CA SER A 85 3.22 -0.52 -34.00
C SER A 85 3.58 0.92 -33.66
N GLU A 86 2.97 1.87 -34.36
CA GLU A 86 3.26 3.30 -34.24
C GLU A 86 1.99 4.10 -34.00
N ASN A 87 2.06 5.09 -33.11
CA ASN A 87 0.95 6.00 -32.83
C ASN A 87 1.16 7.33 -33.55
N ILE A 88 0.17 7.78 -34.33
CA ILE A 88 0.22 9.03 -35.10
C ILE A 88 -0.97 9.94 -34.77
N SER A 89 -0.73 11.26 -34.77
CA SER A 89 -1.75 12.29 -34.59
C SER A 89 -1.78 13.22 -35.80
N ILE A 90 -2.87 13.14 -36.57
CA ILE A 90 -3.13 13.98 -37.73
C ILE A 90 -3.88 15.23 -37.29
N LYS A 91 -3.23 16.39 -37.42
CA LYS A 91 -3.76 17.69 -36.97
C LYS A 91 -4.48 18.46 -38.07
N ASP A 92 -4.04 18.27 -39.31
CA ASP A 92 -4.54 19.02 -40.46
C ASP A 92 -4.39 18.17 -41.72
N ASP A 93 -4.90 18.67 -42.84
CA ASP A 93 -4.65 18.09 -44.16
C ASP A 93 -3.18 18.14 -44.52
N GLY A 94 -2.76 17.17 -45.33
CA GLY A 94 -1.42 17.15 -45.88
C GLY A 94 -0.88 15.75 -46.10
N SER A 95 0.41 15.68 -46.40
CA SER A 95 1.14 14.44 -46.58
C SER A 95 2.06 14.21 -45.39
N TYR A 96 1.82 13.10 -44.68
CA TYR A 96 2.62 12.65 -43.55
C TYR A 96 3.47 11.47 -43.98
N VAL A 97 4.76 11.53 -43.70
CA VAL A 97 5.69 10.42 -43.95
C VAL A 97 5.96 9.71 -42.63
N LEU A 98 5.69 8.41 -42.58
CA LEU A 98 5.97 7.56 -41.45
C LEU A 98 6.59 6.26 -41.96
N ASP A 99 7.90 6.11 -41.77
CA ASP A 99 8.58 4.85 -42.07
C ASP A 99 8.41 3.89 -40.89
N LEU A 100 8.21 2.59 -41.20
CA LEU A 100 7.98 1.56 -40.20
C LEU A 100 9.16 0.60 -40.16
N VAL A 101 9.71 0.34 -38.98
CA VAL A 101 10.82 -0.61 -38.77
C VAL A 101 10.29 -1.83 -38.04
N LEU A 102 10.29 -2.99 -38.70
CA LEU A 102 9.79 -4.25 -38.17
C LEU A 102 10.84 -4.91 -37.27
N PHE A 103 10.45 -5.21 -36.04
CA PHE A 103 11.28 -5.98 -35.11
C PHE A 103 10.90 -7.46 -35.14
N PRO A 104 11.88 -8.38 -35.15
CA PRO A 104 11.62 -9.81 -35.09
C PRO A 104 10.92 -10.16 -33.79
N ILE A 105 10.02 -11.14 -33.84
CA ILE A 105 9.42 -11.69 -32.63
C ILE A 105 10.40 -12.68 -32.03
N ILE A 106 10.98 -12.31 -30.91
CA ILE A 106 11.88 -13.18 -30.16
C ILE A 106 11.02 -14.15 -29.35
N ASN A 107 11.08 -15.43 -29.67
CA ASN A 107 10.44 -16.48 -28.88
C ASN A 107 11.28 -16.73 -27.62
N GLU A 108 10.65 -17.02 -26.46
CA GLU A 108 11.35 -17.32 -25.20
C GLU A 108 12.43 -18.41 -25.35
N SER A 109 12.25 -19.35 -26.29
CA SER A 109 13.22 -20.40 -26.61
C SER A 109 14.52 -19.88 -27.23
N GLU A 110 14.51 -18.76 -27.95
CA GLU A 110 15.70 -18.15 -28.58
C GLU A 110 16.44 -17.19 -27.63
N ILE A 111 15.74 -16.69 -26.58
CA ILE A 111 16.32 -15.78 -25.57
C ILE A 111 17.39 -16.50 -24.74
N SER A 112 17.25 -17.82 -24.55
CA SER A 112 18.11 -18.59 -23.63
C SER A 112 19.55 -18.78 -24.13
N GLU A 113 19.84 -18.58 -25.42
CA GLU A 113 21.17 -18.88 -25.99
C GLU A 113 22.13 -17.68 -26.02
N THR A 114 21.65 -16.46 -25.83
CA THR A 114 22.47 -15.24 -26.06
C THR A 114 22.65 -14.32 -24.86
N ILE A 115 21.98 -14.58 -23.73
CA ILE A 115 22.13 -13.72 -22.56
C ILE A 115 22.97 -14.43 -21.50
N GLU A 116 24.28 -14.17 -21.52
CA GLU A 116 25.12 -14.29 -20.31
C GLU A 116 24.62 -13.25 -19.30
N ILE A 117 23.55 -13.58 -18.58
CA ILE A 117 23.04 -12.77 -17.46
C ILE A 117 24.07 -12.91 -16.33
N GLU A 118 24.97 -11.94 -16.20
CA GLU A 118 25.72 -11.75 -14.96
C GLU A 118 24.69 -11.68 -13.80
N PRO A 119 24.82 -12.49 -12.72
CA PRO A 119 23.70 -12.81 -11.85
C PRO A 119 23.31 -11.62 -10.95
N PHE A 120 22.51 -10.70 -11.49
CA PHE A 120 21.84 -9.62 -10.79
C PHE A 120 21.09 -10.13 -9.55
N PHE A 121 20.50 -11.32 -9.64
CA PHE A 121 19.82 -11.99 -8.52
C PHE A 121 20.75 -12.29 -7.33
N GLN A 122 22.03 -12.56 -7.58
CA GLN A 122 22.98 -12.85 -6.52
C GLN A 122 23.32 -11.58 -5.73
N SER A 123 23.44 -10.44 -6.42
CA SER A 123 23.61 -9.13 -5.78
C SER A 123 22.40 -8.74 -4.91
N MET A 124 21.17 -9.05 -5.36
CA MET A 124 19.96 -8.80 -4.58
C MET A 124 19.89 -9.68 -3.33
N GLN A 125 20.31 -10.93 -3.43
CA GLN A 125 20.27 -11.86 -2.29
C GLN A 125 21.21 -11.42 -1.16
N ASP A 126 22.38 -10.87 -1.49
CA ASP A 126 23.33 -10.38 -0.49
C ASP A 126 22.87 -9.09 0.17
N TYR A 127 22.17 -8.21 -0.56
CA TYR A 127 21.54 -7.03 0.02
C TYR A 127 20.42 -7.39 1.01
N ILE A 128 19.61 -8.39 0.68
CA ILE A 128 18.54 -8.90 1.55
C ILE A 128 19.11 -9.46 2.87
N LYS A 129 20.20 -10.25 2.80
CA LYS A 129 20.88 -10.77 4.00
C LYS A 129 21.37 -9.64 4.91
N LEU A 130 21.92 -8.57 4.32
CA LEU A 130 22.42 -7.42 5.06
C LEU A 130 21.29 -6.64 5.74
N ILE A 131 20.14 -6.47 5.07
CA ILE A 131 18.94 -5.87 5.67
C ILE A 131 18.44 -6.70 6.86
N PHE A 132 18.34 -8.02 6.72
CA PHE A 132 17.91 -8.88 7.82
C PHE A 132 18.89 -8.86 9.01
N ALA A 133 20.19 -8.76 8.75
CA ALA A 133 21.19 -8.60 9.81
C ALA A 133 21.01 -7.27 10.56
N LEU A 134 20.83 -6.17 9.85
CA LEU A 134 20.61 -4.84 10.46
C LEU A 134 19.29 -4.76 11.22
N SER A 135 18.21 -5.32 10.68
CA SER A 135 16.90 -5.33 11.36
C SER A 135 16.92 -6.16 12.65
N GLY A 136 17.64 -7.27 12.67
CA GLY A 136 17.87 -8.07 13.87
C GLY A 136 18.59 -7.28 14.97
N ILE A 137 19.65 -6.53 14.62
CA ILE A 137 20.38 -5.69 15.57
C ILE A 137 19.47 -4.59 16.15
N ILE A 138 18.70 -3.92 15.30
CA ILE A 138 17.73 -2.89 15.73
C ILE A 138 16.68 -3.48 16.67
N PHE A 139 16.18 -4.68 16.38
CA PHE A 139 15.20 -5.37 17.22
C PHE A 139 15.76 -5.71 18.61
N VAL A 140 17.01 -6.20 18.67
CA VAL A 140 17.69 -6.49 19.95
C VAL A 140 17.92 -5.20 20.75
N ILE A 141 18.36 -4.12 20.11
CA ILE A 141 18.53 -2.81 20.77
C ILE A 141 17.19 -2.30 21.31
N SER A 142 16.12 -2.43 20.51
CA SER A 142 14.76 -2.05 20.92
C SER A 142 14.28 -2.84 22.14
N LEU A 143 14.51 -4.16 22.18
CA LEU A 143 14.20 -4.99 23.35
C LEU A 143 15.01 -4.58 24.59
N ILE A 144 16.31 -4.32 24.43
CA ILE A 144 17.18 -3.88 25.54
C ILE A 144 16.67 -2.55 26.13
N LEU A 145 16.29 -1.59 25.28
CA LEU A 145 15.72 -0.31 25.72
C LEU A 145 14.37 -0.51 26.41
N TYR A 146 13.51 -1.38 25.87
CA TYR A 146 12.22 -1.71 26.46
C TYR A 146 12.36 -2.32 27.88
N PHE A 147 13.33 -3.22 28.07
CA PHE A 147 13.59 -3.81 29.39
C PHE A 147 14.34 -2.88 30.34
N ARG A 148 15.22 -2.00 29.85
CA ARG A 148 15.87 -0.97 30.69
C ARG A 148 14.89 0.06 31.24
N ASN A 149 13.85 0.39 30.49
CA ASN A 149 12.90 1.45 30.86
C ASN A 149 11.66 0.94 31.59
N LYS A 150 11.57 -0.35 31.92
CA LYS A 150 10.51 -0.83 32.83
C LYS A 150 10.94 -0.53 34.28
N PRO A 151 10.31 0.43 34.98
CA PRO A 151 10.43 0.46 36.43
C PRO A 151 9.90 -0.88 36.93
N LEU A 152 10.66 -1.55 37.80
CA LEU A 152 10.16 -2.64 38.60
C LEU A 152 8.87 -2.14 39.25
N LYS A 153 7.72 -2.59 38.75
CA LYS A 153 6.42 -2.31 39.34
C LYS A 153 6.40 -3.07 40.65
N ASN A 154 7.00 -2.48 41.67
CA ASN A 154 6.91 -2.94 43.03
C ASN A 154 5.43 -2.79 43.37
N LYS A 155 4.70 -3.90 43.32
CA LYS A 155 3.27 -3.96 43.57
C LYS A 155 3.07 -3.74 45.08
N LYS A 156 3.31 -2.51 45.56
CA LYS A 156 2.71 -2.04 46.80
C LYS A 156 1.22 -2.04 46.54
N HIS A 157 0.57 -3.09 47.01
CA HIS A 157 -0.87 -3.09 47.20
C HIS A 157 -1.12 -2.00 48.24
N GLU A 158 -1.46 -0.80 47.79
CA GLU A 158 -2.06 0.21 48.63
C GLU A 158 -3.35 -0.44 49.14
N LEU A 159 -3.39 -0.82 50.43
CA LEU A 159 -4.63 -1.28 51.04
C LEU A 159 -5.63 -0.14 50.87
N GLU A 160 -6.78 -0.42 50.26
CA GLU A 160 -7.77 0.61 49.99
C GLU A 160 -8.11 1.34 51.29
N ASP A 161 -8.15 2.67 51.24
CA ASP A 161 -8.45 3.52 52.39
C ASP A 161 -9.78 3.13 53.08
N ASN A 162 -10.69 2.48 52.34
CA ASN A 162 -11.93 1.91 52.86
C ASN A 162 -11.68 0.74 53.84
N ASP A 163 -10.76 -0.17 53.50
CA ASP A 163 -10.40 -1.29 54.36
C ASP A 163 -9.82 -0.76 55.69
N LEU A 164 -8.89 0.20 55.63
CA LEU A 164 -8.26 0.77 56.83
C LEU A 164 -9.27 1.48 57.74
N LYS A 165 -10.26 2.18 57.16
CA LYS A 165 -11.36 2.82 57.90
C LYS A 165 -12.22 1.82 58.67
N GLN A 166 -12.44 0.62 58.13
CA GLN A 166 -13.22 -0.41 58.85
C GLN A 166 -12.56 -0.80 60.18
N VAL A 167 -11.23 -0.95 60.18
CA VAL A 167 -10.48 -1.26 61.41
C VAL A 167 -10.55 -0.10 62.41
N VAL A 168 -10.40 1.14 61.94
CA VAL A 168 -10.53 2.34 62.81
C VAL A 168 -11.92 2.41 63.43
N ASN A 169 -12.98 2.24 62.64
CA ASN A 169 -14.37 2.29 63.10
C ASN A 169 -14.67 1.24 64.19
N VAL A 170 -14.11 0.03 64.07
CA VAL A 170 -14.26 -1.00 65.11
C VAL A 170 -13.58 -0.57 66.41
N ILE A 171 -12.38 0.03 66.32
CA ILE A 171 -11.67 0.52 67.52
C ILE A 171 -12.42 1.70 68.15
N GLU A 172 -13.01 2.60 67.35
CA GLU A 172 -13.83 3.72 67.84
C GLU A 172 -15.10 3.25 68.55
N LYS A 173 -15.83 2.30 67.97
CA LYS A 173 -17.04 1.72 68.58
C LYS A 173 -16.78 1.10 69.95
N GLU A 174 -15.60 0.50 70.13
CA GLU A 174 -15.16 -0.12 71.38
C GLU A 174 -14.54 0.89 72.38
N GLY A 175 -14.80 2.19 72.20
CA GLY A 175 -14.32 3.23 73.12
C GLY A 175 -12.85 3.60 72.94
N GLY A 176 -12.28 3.34 71.76
CA GLY A 176 -10.92 3.73 71.38
C GLY A 176 -9.83 2.71 71.76
N ARG A 177 -10.20 1.56 72.33
CA ARG A 177 -9.27 0.51 72.73
C ARG A 177 -9.89 -0.87 72.55
N THR A 178 -9.28 -1.72 71.74
CA THR A 178 -9.76 -3.09 71.51
C THR A 178 -8.62 -4.08 71.36
N THR A 179 -8.93 -5.39 71.23
CA THR A 179 -7.92 -6.42 70.96
C THR A 179 -7.91 -6.80 69.48
N GLN A 180 -6.74 -7.15 68.96
CA GLN A 180 -6.63 -7.65 67.58
C GLN A 180 -7.50 -8.88 67.32
N LYS A 181 -7.72 -9.73 68.33
CA LYS A 181 -8.63 -10.89 68.26
C LYS A 181 -10.09 -10.47 68.06
N HIS A 182 -10.50 -9.35 68.66
CA HIS A 182 -11.86 -8.82 68.51
C HIS A 182 -12.09 -8.27 67.10
N ILE A 183 -11.13 -7.52 66.57
CA ILE A 183 -11.20 -7.00 65.18
C ILE A 183 -11.33 -8.15 64.16
N ARG A 184 -10.65 -9.28 64.40
CA ARG A 184 -10.75 -10.49 63.57
C ARG A 184 -12.14 -11.14 63.58
N LYS A 185 -12.96 -10.89 64.60
CA LYS A 185 -14.33 -11.42 64.68
C LYS A 185 -15.35 -10.51 64.00
N GLU A 186 -15.12 -9.20 64.05
CA GLU A 186 -16.05 -8.18 63.55
C GLU A 186 -15.92 -7.93 62.04
N ILE A 187 -14.74 -8.17 61.47
CA ILE A 187 -14.47 -7.89 60.06
C ILE A 187 -14.34 -9.21 59.28
N PRO A 188 -15.12 -9.44 58.21
CA PRO A 188 -15.07 -10.66 57.40
C PRO A 188 -13.84 -10.69 56.45
N LEU A 189 -12.64 -10.50 56.99
CA LEU A 189 -11.36 -10.52 56.26
C LEU A 189 -10.41 -11.56 56.86
N SER A 190 -9.42 -11.98 56.07
CA SER A 190 -8.41 -12.94 56.54
C SER A 190 -7.54 -12.36 57.65
N GLU A 191 -7.08 -13.22 58.57
CA GLU A 191 -6.24 -12.82 59.69
C GLU A 191 -4.94 -12.10 59.24
N ALA A 192 -4.38 -12.56 58.11
CA ALA A 192 -3.20 -11.97 57.50
C ALA A 192 -3.49 -10.54 56.99
N LYS A 193 -4.63 -10.34 56.31
CA LYS A 193 -5.02 -9.02 55.79
C LYS A 193 -5.28 -8.04 56.93
N ILE A 194 -5.97 -8.46 57.99
CA ILE A 194 -6.20 -7.63 59.19
C ILE A 194 -4.86 -7.25 59.86
N SER A 195 -3.91 -8.19 59.92
CA SER A 195 -2.58 -7.92 60.49
C SER A 195 -1.78 -6.91 59.64
N LEU A 196 -1.90 -6.98 58.31
CA LEU A 196 -1.31 -6.01 57.39
C LEU A 196 -1.91 -4.61 57.59
N MET A 197 -3.24 -4.52 57.69
CA MET A 197 -3.96 -3.26 57.90
C MET A 197 -3.60 -2.59 59.23
N ILE A 198 -3.46 -3.38 60.30
CA ILE A 198 -3.01 -2.88 61.61
C ILE A 198 -1.58 -2.35 61.52
N ALA A 199 -0.68 -3.06 60.84
CA ALA A 199 0.70 -2.60 60.65
C ALA A 199 0.75 -1.30 59.84
N GLU A 200 -0.10 -1.15 58.84
CA GLU A 200 -0.20 0.08 58.05
C GLU A 200 -0.79 1.25 58.85
N LEU A 201 -1.84 1.03 59.65
CA LEU A 201 -2.41 2.04 60.54
C LEU A 201 -1.43 2.49 61.64
N GLU A 202 -0.64 1.55 62.16
CA GLU A 202 0.45 1.82 63.11
C GLU A 202 1.56 2.66 62.45
N HIS A 203 1.96 2.30 61.22
CA HIS A 203 2.93 3.08 60.43
C HIS A 203 2.40 4.49 60.10
N LYS A 204 1.09 4.63 59.82
CA LYS A 204 0.43 5.93 59.62
C LYS A 204 0.23 6.71 60.94
N GLY A 205 0.56 6.13 62.09
CA GLY A 205 0.47 6.77 63.40
C GLY A 205 -0.96 6.93 63.95
N ILE A 206 -1.94 6.26 63.35
CA ILE A 206 -3.37 6.36 63.71
C ILE A 206 -3.66 5.52 64.95
N ILE A 207 -2.97 4.39 65.09
CA ILE A 207 -3.14 3.46 66.21
C ILE A 207 -1.79 3.14 66.86
N GLU A 208 -1.84 2.72 68.13
CA GLU A 208 -0.72 2.17 68.87
C GLU A 208 -0.97 0.71 69.23
N LYS A 209 0.04 -0.14 68.98
CA LYS A 209 0.00 -1.56 69.31
C LYS A 209 0.72 -1.82 70.64
N ILE A 210 -0.03 -2.27 71.64
CA ILE A 210 0.49 -2.65 72.95
C ILE A 210 0.48 -4.17 73.08
N LYS A 211 1.63 -4.78 73.34
CA LYS A 211 1.76 -6.23 73.53
C LYS A 211 1.09 -6.67 74.84
N LYS A 212 0.20 -7.68 74.77
CA LYS A 212 -0.42 -8.33 75.94
C LYS A 212 -0.37 -9.85 75.79
N GLY A 213 0.67 -10.47 76.35
CA GLY A 213 0.88 -11.92 76.27
C GLY A 213 1.07 -12.40 74.83
N ARG A 214 0.25 -13.36 74.39
CA ARG A 214 0.23 -13.88 73.00
C ARG A 214 -0.59 -13.01 72.03
N GLY A 215 -1.16 -11.90 72.48
CA GLY A 215 -1.98 -11.01 71.66
C GLY A 215 -1.56 -9.55 71.75
N ASN A 216 -2.20 -8.72 70.92
CA ASN A 216 -1.99 -7.28 70.89
C ASN A 216 -3.29 -6.54 71.25
N ILE A 217 -3.14 -5.48 72.04
CA ILE A 217 -4.16 -4.45 72.25
C ILE A 217 -3.86 -3.31 71.28
N LEU A 218 -4.90 -2.77 70.67
CA LEU A 218 -4.85 -1.65 69.74
C LEU A 218 -5.56 -0.47 70.38
N VAL A 219 -4.89 0.67 70.40
CA VAL A 219 -5.39 1.93 70.97
C VAL A 219 -5.38 2.99 69.90
N LEU A 220 -6.46 3.74 69.73
CA LEU A 220 -6.45 4.91 68.84
C LEU A 220 -5.60 6.02 69.45
N LYS A 221 -4.66 6.53 68.66
CA LYS A 221 -3.98 7.79 68.99
C LYS A 221 -4.89 8.92 68.55
N LYS A 222 -5.53 9.61 69.50
CA LYS A 222 -6.17 10.89 69.18
C LYS A 222 -5.09 11.86 68.70
N LYS A 223 -5.35 12.53 67.58
CA LYS A 223 -4.74 13.82 67.31
C LYS A 223 -5.41 14.86 68.19
#